data_AF-A0A7W1KLS1-F1
#
_entry.id   AF-A0A7W1KLS1-F1
#
_cell.length_a   1.000
_cell.length_b   1.000
_cell.length_c   1.000
_cell.angle_alpha   90.00
_cell.angle_beta   90.00
_cell.angle_gamma   90.00
#
_symmetry.space_group_name_H-M   'P 1'
#
loop_
_entity.id
_entity.type
_entity.pdbx_description
1 polymer ?
#
loop_
_entity_poly.entity_id
_entity_poly.type
_entity_poly.pdbx_seq_one_letter_code
_entity_poly.pdbx_strand_id
1 'polypeptide(L)' 'MTAYPVVLALTGASGAPYGVRLLEVLAKQRIPVWLIASEHGMRLLREECNIKSLD' A
#
# COMPACT_ATOMS: atom_id res chain seq x y z
N MET A 1 -1.80 -6.52 23.22
CA MET A 1 -1.23 -5.20 22.88
C MET A 1 -2.08 -4.58 21.80
N THR A 2 -2.60 -3.36 21.98
CA THR A 2 -3.28 -2.63 20.90
C THR A 2 -2.22 -2.03 19.99
N ALA A 3 -2.19 -2.44 18.72
CA ALA A 3 -1.28 -1.84 17.74
C ALA A 3 -1.78 -0.44 17.34
N TYR A 4 -0.86 0.52 17.27
CA TYR A 4 -1.18 1.87 16.78
C TYR A 4 -1.54 1.83 15.29
N PRO A 5 -2.41 2.74 14.80
CA PRO A 5 -2.68 2.86 13.37
C PRO A 5 -1.41 3.21 12.59
N VAL A 6 -1.35 2.75 11.34
CA VAL A 6 -0.21 2.97 10.44
C VAL A 6 -0.64 3.86 9.26
N VAL A 7 0.19 4.84 8.92
CA VAL A 7 0.06 5.58 7.65
C VAL A 7 1.01 4.92 6.65
N LEU A 8 0.48 4.42 5.53
CA LEU A 8 1.25 3.79 4.46
C LEU A 8 1.14 4.65 3.20
N ALA A 9 2.28 5.20 2.76
CA ALA A 9 2.36 6.00 1.54
C ALA A 9 3.13 5.27 0.44
N LEU A 10 2.49 5.08 -0.72
CA LEU A 10 3.08 4.51 -1.93
C LEU A 10 3.49 5.62 -2.89
N THR A 11 4.76 5.64 -3.29
CA THR A 11 5.37 6.68 -4.13
C THR A 11 5.92 6.10 -5.44
N GLY A 12 6.58 6.94 -6.25
CA GLY A 12 7.05 6.59 -7.60
C GLY A 12 8.29 5.69 -7.70
N ALA A 13 8.73 5.07 -6.61
CA ALA A 13 9.87 4.16 -6.63
C ALA A 13 9.41 2.77 -7.10
N SER A 14 10.24 2.09 -7.90
CA SER A 14 10.00 0.68 -8.24
C SER A 14 9.95 -0.18 -6.97
N GLY A 15 9.10 -1.21 -6.98
CA GLY A 15 8.87 -2.07 -5.83
C GLY A 15 7.48 -1.92 -5.21
N ALA A 16 6.47 -1.60 -6.01
CA ALA A 16 5.07 -1.61 -5.59
C ALA A 16 4.64 -2.94 -4.93
N PRO A 17 5.15 -4.13 -5.34
CA PRO A 17 4.86 -5.38 -4.65
C PRO A 17 5.20 -5.38 -3.15
N TYR A 18 6.23 -4.64 -2.72
CA TYR A 18 6.58 -4.53 -1.30
C TYR A 18 5.50 -3.76 -0.52
N GLY A 19 4.99 -2.68 -1.10
CA GLY A 19 3.91 -1.88 -0.51
C GLY A 19 2.61 -2.69 -0.40
N VAL A 20 2.24 -3.40 -1.46
CA VAL A 20 1.08 -4.30 -1.47
C VAL A 20 1.24 -5.38 -0.41
N ARG A 21 2.42 -6.03 -0.35
CA ARG A 21 2.66 -7.09 0.62
C ARG A 21 2.63 -6.59 2.07
N LEU A 22 3.16 -5.40 2.33
CA LEU A 22 3.08 -4.79 3.65
C LEU A 22 1.61 -4.54 4.04
N LEU A 23 0.82 -3.97 3.13
CA LEU A 23 -0.61 -3.76 3.36
C LEU A 23 -1.35 -5.06 3.68
N GLU A 24 -1.09 -6.14 2.93
CA GLU A 24 -1.67 -7.46 3.21
C GLU A 24 -1.33 -7.97 4.61
N VAL A 25 -0.08 -7.81 5.06
CA VAL A 25 0.36 -8.25 6.39
C VAL A 25 -0.32 -7.43 7.48
N LEU A 26 -0.38 -6.10 7.34
CA LEU A 26 -1.08 -5.22 8.29
C LEU A 26 -2.57 -5.56 8.37
N ALA A 27 -3.22 -5.79 7.23
CA ALA A 27 -4.62 -6.19 7.16
C ALA A 27 -4.88 -7.54 7.84
N LYS A 28 -4.01 -8.54 7.62
CA LYS A 28 -4.10 -9.85 8.30
C LYS A 28 -4.00 -9.75 9.82
N GLN A 29 -3.19 -8.80 10.30
CA GLN A 29 -3.05 -8.50 11.74
C GLN A 29 -4.14 -7.55 12.26
N ARG A 30 -5.09 -7.13 11.42
CA ARG A 30 -6.16 -6.18 11.74
C ARG A 30 -5.64 -4.85 12.29
N ILE A 31 -4.48 -4.39 11.78
CA ILE A 31 -3.93 -3.08 12.10
C ILE A 31 -4.62 -2.03 11.22
N PRO A 32 -5.21 -0.96 11.77
CA PRO A 32 -5.82 0.09 10.96
C PRO A 32 -4.76 0.79 10.09
N VAL A 33 -5.06 0.97 8.81
CA VAL A 33 -4.14 1.61 7.84
C VAL A 33 -4.81 2.79 7.16
N TRP A 34 -4.13 3.92 7.15
CA TRP A 34 -4.41 5.04 6.26
C TRP A 34 -3.52 4.89 5.02
N LEU A 35 -4.11 4.48 3.90
CA LEU A 35 -3.39 4.27 2.64
C LEU A 35 -3.39 5.55 1.80
N ILE A 36 -2.21 5.95 1.34
CA ILE A 36 -2.00 7.08 0.44
C ILE A 36 -1.20 6.59 -0.75
N ALA A 37 -1.57 6.98 -1.97
CA ALA A 37 -0.76 6.74 -3.16
C ALA A 37 -0.67 8.03 -3.97
N SER A 38 0.54 8.40 -4.38
CA SER A 38 0.73 9.48 -5.36
C SER A 38 0.36 8.99 -6.77
N GLU A 39 0.20 9.90 -7.75
CA GLU A 39 -0.02 9.51 -9.14
C GLU A 39 1.10 8.58 -9.66
N HIS A 40 2.34 8.85 -9.26
CA HIS A 40 3.47 8.00 -9.59
C HIS A 40 3.35 6.64 -8.88
N GLY A 41 2.98 6.58 -7.60
CA GLY A 41 2.72 5.32 -6.90
C GLY A 41 1.61 4.49 -7.56
N MET A 42 0.52 5.13 -7.99
CA MET A 42 -0.56 4.49 -8.73
C MET A 42 -0.10 3.96 -10.09
N ARG A 43 0.83 4.64 -10.76
CA ARG A 43 1.45 4.13 -11.99
C ARG A 43 2.21 2.83 -11.73
N LEU A 44 3.05 2.78 -10.70
CA LEU A 44 3.80 1.55 -10.38
C LEU A 44 2.88 0.41 -9.92
N LEU A 45 1.80 0.71 -9.18
CA LEU A 45 0.78 -0.29 -8.84
C LEU A 45 0.11 -0.92 -10.07
N ARG A 46 -0.14 -0.12 -11.12
CA ARG A 46 -0.66 -0.64 -12.40
C ARG A 46 0.37 -1.49 -13.14
N GLU A 47 1.59 -0.99 -13.27
CA GLU A 47 2.65 -1.62 -14.07
C GLU A 47 3.21 -2.89 -13.41
N GLU A 48 3.39 -2.90 -12.09
CA GLU A 48 4.05 -4.00 -11.37
C GLU A 48 3.07 -4.95 -10.65
N CYS A 49 1.82 -4.53 -10.40
CA CYS A 49 0.85 -5.33 -9.62
C CYS A 49 -0.53 -5.49 -10.28
N ASN A 50 -0.77 -4.90 -11.45
CA ASN A 50 -2.08 -4.91 -12.14
C ASN A 50 -3.23 -4.34 -11.28
N ILE A 51 -2.92 -3.42 -10.35
CA ILE A 51 -3.92 -2.72 -9.51
C ILE A 51 -4.24 -1.39 -10.18
N LYS A 52 -5.50 -1.23 -10.61
CA LYS A 52 -5.92 -0.08 -11.43
C LYS A 52 -6.36 1.13 -10.63
N SER A 53 -6.93 0.90 -9.45
CA SER A 53 -7.50 1.92 -8.58
C SER A 53 -7.54 1.44 -7.12
N LEU A 54 -7.91 2.32 -6.19
CA LEU A 54 -7.93 2.06 -4.74
C LEU A 54 -9.34 2.16 -4.12
N ASP A 55 -10.35 2.39 -4.95
CA ASP A 55 -11.79 2.41 -4.64
C ASP A 55 -12.44 1.04 -4.74
#